data_AF-A0AAQ3NIV2-F1
#
_entry.id   AF-A0AAQ3NIV2-F1
#
_cell.length_a   1.000
_cell.length_b   1.000
_cell.length_c   1.000
_cell.angle_alpha   90.00
_cell.angle_beta   90.00
_cell.angle_gamma   90.00
#
_symmetry.space_group_name_H-M   'P 1'
#
loop_
_entity.id
_entity.type
_entity.pdbx_description
1 polymer ?
#
loop_
_entity_poly.entity_id
_entity_poly.type
_entity_poly.pdbx_seq_one_letter_code
_entity_poly.pdbx_strand_id
1 'polypeptide(L)'
;MASFLLRHNRNLFARSLFGNKEHFRLYFQFKFQSLGAAANMLHSYSSSSGPIRNDFTDLTCPHSWYPKAREKHRRVILHVGPTNSGKTYHALKQLESSASGIYCGPLRLLAWEIAKRLNKVQVPCDLITGQEREEVDGANHKAVTVEMADVSADYQCAVIDEIQASKISIW
;
A
#
# COMPACT_ATOMS: atom_id res chain seq x y z
N MET A 1 10.08 51.25 -2.88
CA MET A 1 9.86 52.36 -1.93
C MET A 1 8.88 51.91 -0.87
N ALA A 2 9.04 52.37 0.38
CA ALA A 2 8.34 51.91 1.59
C ALA A 2 8.61 50.43 1.99
N SER A 3 8.65 50.20 3.31
CA SER A 3 8.83 48.91 3.98
C SER A 3 8.47 49.10 5.47
N PHE A 4 7.80 48.13 6.12
CA PHE A 4 7.74 48.09 7.60
C PHE A 4 7.39 46.71 8.19
N LEU A 5 7.68 46.55 9.48
CA LEU A 5 7.69 45.33 10.32
C LEU A 5 6.96 45.63 11.66
N LEU A 6 6.42 44.72 12.49
CA LEU A 6 6.32 43.25 12.63
C LEU A 6 4.90 42.98 13.25
N ARG A 7 4.46 41.88 13.87
CA ARG A 7 4.99 40.59 14.35
C ARG A 7 3.86 39.53 14.28
N HIS A 8 4.19 38.25 14.47
CA HIS A 8 3.22 37.22 14.87
C HIS A 8 2.39 37.61 16.11
N ASN A 9 1.09 37.35 16.10
CA ASN A 9 0.57 36.08 16.66
C ASN A 9 -0.76 35.70 15.97
N ARG A 10 -1.11 34.40 15.92
CA ARG A 10 -2.33 33.90 15.26
C ARG A 10 -3.05 32.85 16.09
N ASN A 11 -4.27 33.18 16.54
CA ASN A 11 -5.30 32.22 16.93
C ASN A 11 -6.66 32.92 16.89
N LEU A 12 -7.57 32.48 16.01
CA LEU A 12 -9.04 32.46 16.20
C LEU A 12 -9.76 31.95 14.93
N PHE A 13 -10.98 31.44 15.13
CA PHE A 13 -11.89 30.98 14.07
C PHE A 13 -12.45 32.16 13.25
N ALA A 14 -12.66 31.98 11.94
CA ALA A 14 -14.01 32.08 11.31
C ALA A 14 -14.03 31.92 9.77
N ARG A 15 -14.94 31.06 9.30
CA ARG A 15 -15.80 31.19 8.10
C ARG A 15 -15.19 31.56 6.73
N SER A 16 -15.07 30.53 5.88
CA SER A 16 -15.74 30.39 4.57
C SER A 16 -15.59 31.49 3.50
N LEU A 17 -14.86 31.16 2.43
CA LEU A 17 -15.19 31.54 1.05
C LEU A 17 -15.22 30.29 0.15
N PHE A 18 -16.08 30.28 -0.87
CA PHE A 18 -16.27 29.13 -1.79
C PHE A 18 -15.06 28.95 -2.73
N GLY A 19 -14.61 27.69 -2.95
CA GLY A 19 -13.37 27.39 -3.69
C GLY A 19 -13.40 26.23 -4.72
N ASN A 20 -14.42 25.36 -4.69
CA ASN A 20 -14.70 24.30 -5.69
C ASN A 20 -13.69 23.12 -5.81
N LYS A 21 -14.21 21.92 -6.10
CA LYS A 21 -13.51 20.64 -6.37
C LYS A 21 -12.65 20.01 -5.24
N GLU A 22 -13.31 19.68 -4.13
CA GLU A 22 -12.79 18.66 -3.19
C GLU A 22 -12.75 17.27 -3.86
N HIS A 23 -11.55 16.74 -4.13
CA HIS A 23 -11.39 15.31 -4.41
C HIS A 23 -11.60 14.52 -3.11
N PHE A 24 -12.43 13.48 -3.13
CA PHE A 24 -12.74 12.63 -1.97
C PHE A 24 -11.49 11.89 -1.42
N ARG A 25 -10.71 12.57 -0.57
CA ARG A 25 -9.62 11.96 0.21
C ARG A 25 -10.20 11.27 1.43
N LEU A 26 -10.75 10.06 1.23
CA LEU A 26 -11.16 9.17 2.33
C LEU A 26 -9.93 8.69 3.11
N TYR A 27 -9.47 9.53 4.04
CA TYR A 27 -8.46 9.16 5.04
C TYR A 27 -9.06 8.17 6.03
N PHE A 28 -8.82 6.89 5.80
CA PHE A 28 -9.10 5.84 6.79
C PHE A 28 -8.07 5.91 7.95
N GLN A 29 -8.26 6.89 8.84
CA GLN A 29 -7.40 7.07 10.01
C GLN A 29 -7.84 6.13 11.14
N PHE A 30 -7.31 4.92 11.15
CA PHE A 30 -7.37 4.05 12.32
C PHE A 30 -6.60 4.70 13.49
N LYS A 31 -7.34 5.33 14.42
CA LYS A 31 -6.80 5.64 15.75
C LYS A 31 -6.69 4.33 16.53
N PHE A 32 -5.46 3.87 16.75
CA PHE A 32 -5.20 2.78 17.68
C PHE A 32 -5.32 3.32 19.12
N GLN A 33 -6.51 3.25 19.70
CA GLN A 33 -6.77 3.65 21.08
C GLN A 33 -6.78 2.42 21.98
N SER A 34 -5.61 2.09 22.54
CA SER A 34 -5.49 0.99 23.50
C SER A 34 -6.13 1.37 24.84
N LEU A 35 -7.25 0.74 25.21
CA LEU A 35 -7.50 0.21 26.56
C LEU A 35 -8.75 -0.70 26.61
N GLY A 36 -8.60 -1.87 27.25
CA GLY A 36 -9.62 -2.61 28.00
C GLY A 36 -11.05 -2.80 27.43
N ALA A 37 -11.27 -3.90 26.70
CA ALA A 37 -12.60 -4.51 26.55
C ALA A 37 -12.50 -6.05 26.36
N ALA A 38 -12.15 -6.77 27.43
CA ALA A 38 -12.05 -8.23 27.40
C ALA A 38 -13.44 -8.90 27.56
N ALA A 39 -14.26 -8.84 26.52
CA ALA A 39 -15.52 -9.57 26.41
C ALA A 39 -15.90 -9.83 24.94
N ASN A 40 -16.75 -10.82 24.69
CA ASN A 40 -17.38 -11.11 23.39
C ASN A 40 -16.50 -11.68 22.26
N MET A 41 -15.56 -12.57 22.59
CA MET A 41 -15.19 -13.69 21.69
C MET A 41 -15.18 -15.04 22.41
N LEU A 42 -16.31 -15.35 23.07
CA LEU A 42 -16.70 -16.75 23.29
C LEU A 42 -17.45 -17.26 22.06
N HIS A 43 -16.72 -17.50 20.97
CA HIS A 43 -17.15 -18.54 20.04
C HIS A 43 -17.15 -19.84 20.84
N SER A 44 -18.24 -20.59 20.82
CA SER A 44 -18.46 -21.69 21.77
C SER A 44 -17.48 -22.83 21.52
N TYR A 45 -16.39 -22.86 22.29
CA TYR A 45 -15.46 -23.98 22.36
C TYR A 45 -16.24 -25.24 22.75
N SER A 46 -16.48 -26.12 21.78
CA SER A 46 -16.93 -27.48 22.04
C SER A 46 -15.84 -28.19 22.84
N SER A 47 -16.05 -28.28 24.15
CA SER A 47 -15.14 -28.85 25.14
C SER A 47 -14.91 -30.34 24.87
N SER A 48 -13.99 -30.61 23.97
CA SER A 48 -13.55 -31.94 23.56
C SER A 48 -12.07 -32.09 23.87
N SER A 49 -11.75 -32.99 24.80
CA SER A 49 -10.39 -33.37 25.17
C SER A 49 -9.79 -34.26 24.07
N GLY A 50 -9.59 -33.69 22.88
CA GLY A 50 -8.96 -34.33 21.74
C GLY A 50 -7.45 -34.03 21.66
N PRO A 51 -6.69 -34.80 20.86
CA PRO A 51 -5.30 -34.46 20.55
C PRO A 51 -5.23 -33.12 19.80
N ILE A 52 -4.10 -32.43 19.89
CA ILE A 52 -3.86 -31.16 19.19
C ILE A 52 -3.95 -31.41 17.68
N ARG A 53 -5.10 -31.10 17.10
CA ARG A 53 -5.31 -31.11 15.65
C ARG A 53 -4.72 -29.83 15.08
N ASN A 54 -3.43 -29.90 14.76
CA ASN A 54 -2.82 -28.99 13.78
C ASN A 54 -3.46 -29.29 12.43
N ASP A 55 -4.59 -28.65 12.14
CA ASP A 55 -5.24 -28.75 10.84
C ASP A 55 -4.44 -27.92 9.83
N PHE A 56 -3.59 -28.60 9.07
CA PHE A 56 -2.79 -27.98 8.00
C PHE A 56 -3.64 -27.38 6.86
N THR A 57 -4.97 -27.57 6.89
CA THR A 57 -5.94 -26.98 5.96
C THR A 57 -6.79 -25.87 6.59
N ASP A 58 -6.57 -25.49 7.86
CA ASP A 58 -7.14 -24.27 8.42
C ASP A 58 -6.46 -23.04 7.80
N LEU A 59 -7.20 -22.39 6.90
CA LEU A 59 -6.77 -21.17 6.22
C LEU A 59 -7.58 -19.93 6.65
N THR A 60 -8.28 -19.97 7.79
CA THR A 60 -9.20 -18.89 8.21
C THR A 60 -8.51 -17.58 8.58
N CYS A 61 -7.22 -17.61 8.96
CA CYS A 61 -6.46 -16.44 9.42
C CYS A 61 -5.29 -16.06 8.47
N PRO A 62 -5.51 -15.76 7.18
CA PRO A 62 -4.44 -15.51 6.20
C PRO A 62 -3.61 -14.25 6.51
N HIS A 63 -4.11 -13.38 7.38
CA HIS A 63 -3.35 -12.24 7.89
C HIS A 63 -2.19 -12.63 8.82
N SER A 64 -2.23 -13.83 9.43
CA SER A 64 -1.21 -14.31 10.37
C SER A 64 0.06 -14.79 9.68
N TRP A 65 -0.04 -15.28 8.43
CA TRP A 65 1.07 -15.87 7.66
C TRP A 65 2.20 -14.89 7.33
N TYR A 66 2.00 -13.59 7.56
CA TYR A 66 2.94 -12.53 7.22
C TYR A 66 3.32 -11.71 8.48
N PRO A 67 3.99 -12.29 9.49
CA PRO A 67 4.28 -11.64 10.78
C PRO A 67 5.15 -10.39 10.63
N LYS A 68 6.22 -10.46 9.82
CA LYS A 68 7.07 -9.31 9.43
C LYS A 68 6.27 -8.13 8.85
N ALA A 69 5.13 -8.39 8.21
CA ALA A 69 4.25 -7.35 7.67
C ALA A 69 3.17 -6.88 8.67
N ARG A 70 3.01 -7.54 9.83
CA ARG A 70 2.17 -7.09 10.94
C ARG A 70 2.95 -6.30 11.99
N GLU A 71 4.25 -6.59 12.15
CA GLU A 71 5.19 -5.78 12.95
C GLU A 71 5.39 -4.36 12.37
N LYS A 72 5.35 -4.23 11.03
CA LYS A 72 5.55 -2.96 10.32
C LYS A 72 4.29 -2.09 10.31
N HIS A 73 4.39 -0.85 10.79
CA HIS A 73 3.33 0.17 10.69
C HIS A 73 3.14 0.65 9.23
N ARG A 74 2.31 -0.05 8.47
CA ARG A 74 2.04 0.22 7.05
C ARG A 74 0.83 1.14 6.85
N ARG A 75 1.00 2.20 6.06
CA ARG A 75 -0.08 3.11 5.63
C ARG A 75 -0.61 2.69 4.26
N VAL A 76 -1.83 2.18 4.20
CA VAL A 76 -2.53 1.86 2.94
C VAL A 76 -3.14 3.14 2.35
N ILE A 77 -3.06 3.31 1.03
CA ILE A 77 -3.71 4.40 0.28
C ILE A 77 -4.45 3.77 -0.90
N LEU A 78 -5.76 3.98 -0.99
CA LEU A 78 -6.59 3.41 -2.05
C LEU A 78 -6.93 4.47 -3.11
N HIS A 79 -6.42 4.29 -4.32
CA HIS A 79 -6.66 5.18 -5.46
C HIS A 79 -7.88 4.72 -6.27
N VAL A 80 -9.08 5.05 -5.81
CA VAL A 80 -10.34 4.67 -6.47
C VAL A 80 -10.69 5.61 -7.63
N GLY A 81 -11.11 5.04 -8.76
CA GLY A 81 -11.63 5.76 -9.93
C GLY A 81 -11.93 4.78 -11.08
N PRO A 82 -12.68 5.20 -12.11
CA PRO A 82 -12.90 4.37 -13.30
C PRO A 82 -11.60 4.11 -14.07
N THR A 83 -11.65 3.26 -15.09
CA THR A 83 -10.54 3.12 -16.05
C THR A 83 -10.21 4.45 -16.72
N ASN A 84 -8.95 4.65 -17.10
CA ASN A 84 -8.42 5.90 -17.68
C ASN A 84 -8.59 7.19 -16.83
N SER A 85 -8.90 7.08 -15.53
CA SER A 85 -9.06 8.23 -14.61
C SER A 85 -7.75 8.83 -14.08
N GLY A 86 -6.59 8.36 -14.54
CA GLY A 86 -5.27 8.74 -14.00
C GLY A 86 -4.96 8.18 -12.61
N LYS A 87 -5.81 7.31 -12.03
CA LYS A 87 -5.67 6.74 -10.67
C LYS A 87 -4.24 6.26 -10.34
N THR A 88 -3.64 5.51 -11.26
CA THR A 88 -2.31 4.90 -11.13
C THR A 88 -1.16 5.93 -11.25
N TYR A 89 -1.37 7.09 -11.87
CA TYR A 89 -0.31 8.10 -12.08
C TYR A 89 0.27 8.62 -10.76
N HIS A 90 -0.59 8.93 -9.78
CA HIS A 90 -0.17 9.42 -8.48
C HIS A 90 0.58 8.35 -7.67
N ALA A 91 0.15 7.10 -7.74
CA ALA A 91 0.85 5.98 -7.11
C ALA A 91 2.24 5.77 -7.72
N LEU A 92 2.35 5.78 -9.04
CA LEU A 92 3.64 5.68 -9.75
C LEU A 92 4.57 6.86 -9.47
N LYS A 93 4.05 8.09 -9.33
CA LYS A 93 4.87 9.24 -8.90
C LYS A 93 5.34 9.14 -7.46
N GLN A 94 4.58 8.50 -6.57
CA GLN A 94 5.03 8.21 -5.20
C GLN A 94 6.09 7.09 -5.17
N LEU A 95 6.01 6.12 -6.07
CA LEU A 95 7.03 5.07 -6.27
C LEU A 95 8.34 5.65 -6.82
N GLU A 96 8.26 6.44 -7.89
CA GLU A 96 9.37 7.14 -8.56
C GLU A 96 10.16 8.07 -7.62
N SER A 97 9.50 8.60 -6.57
CA SER A 97 10.11 9.48 -5.56
C SER A 97 10.46 8.79 -4.24
N SER A 98 10.32 7.47 -4.16
CA SER A 98 10.74 6.67 -3.01
C SER A 98 12.16 6.11 -3.19
N ALA A 99 12.89 5.90 -2.10
CA ALA A 99 14.25 5.38 -2.11
C ALA A 99 14.33 3.88 -2.46
N SER A 100 13.27 3.12 -2.14
CA SER A 100 13.08 1.74 -2.60
C SER A 100 11.60 1.44 -2.78
N GLY A 101 11.25 0.60 -3.76
CA GLY A 101 9.85 0.25 -3.95
C GLY A 101 9.54 -0.85 -4.95
N ILE A 102 8.30 -1.34 -4.89
CA ILE A 102 7.80 -2.43 -5.74
C ILE A 102 6.50 -2.04 -6.45
N TYR A 103 6.43 -2.28 -7.75
CA TYR A 103 5.20 -2.26 -8.55
C TYR A 103 4.75 -3.69 -8.81
N CYS A 104 3.54 -4.05 -8.41
CA CYS A 104 2.93 -5.36 -8.64
C CYS A 104 1.77 -5.21 -9.64
N GLY A 105 1.99 -5.61 -10.89
CA GLY A 105 0.98 -5.59 -11.94
C GLY A 105 0.30 -6.97 -12.13
N PRO A 106 -0.95 -7.01 -12.62
CA PRO A 106 -1.64 -8.27 -12.96
C PRO A 106 -1.20 -8.87 -14.31
N LEU A 107 -0.39 -8.15 -15.10
CA LEU A 107 -0.01 -8.52 -16.47
C LEU A 107 1.47 -8.23 -16.71
N ARG A 108 2.16 -9.15 -17.39
CA ARG A 108 3.58 -9.02 -17.78
C ARG A 108 3.87 -7.71 -18.52
N LEU A 109 2.96 -7.31 -19.43
CA LEU A 109 3.07 -6.08 -20.22
C LEU A 109 3.09 -4.82 -19.35
N LEU A 110 2.30 -4.78 -18.27
CA LEU A 110 2.26 -3.64 -17.34
C LEU A 110 3.54 -3.58 -16.49
N ALA A 111 4.01 -4.72 -15.98
CA ALA A 111 5.29 -4.79 -15.28
C ALA A 111 6.45 -4.30 -16.17
N TRP A 112 6.49 -4.74 -17.43
CA TRP A 112 7.45 -4.29 -18.44
C TRP A 112 7.34 -2.79 -18.73
N GLU A 113 6.12 -2.26 -18.91
CA GLU A 113 5.91 -0.81 -19.15
C GLU A 113 6.45 0.02 -17.97
N ILE A 114 6.18 -0.38 -16.73
CA ILE A 114 6.66 0.33 -15.54
C ILE A 114 8.17 0.19 -15.36
N ALA A 115 8.76 -0.98 -15.64
CA ALA A 115 10.21 -1.17 -15.65
C ALA A 115 10.90 -0.23 -16.65
N LYS A 116 10.47 -0.24 -17.93
CA LYS A 116 11.06 0.63 -18.95
C LYS A 116 10.80 2.10 -18.67
N ARG A 117 9.64 2.46 -18.09
CA ARG A 117 9.32 3.84 -17.66
C ARG A 117 10.22 4.35 -16.55
N LEU A 118 10.46 3.57 -15.49
CA LEU A 118 11.30 3.97 -14.36
C LEU A 118 12.77 4.13 -14.77
N ASN A 119 13.33 3.14 -15.48
CA ASN A 119 14.69 3.24 -16.00
C ASN A 119 14.87 4.43 -16.97
N LYS A 120 13.86 4.74 -17.79
CA LYS A 120 13.86 5.92 -18.68
C LYS A 120 13.91 7.26 -17.92
N VAL A 121 13.41 7.33 -16.69
CA VAL A 121 13.54 8.52 -15.82
C VAL A 121 14.71 8.42 -14.83
N GLN A 122 15.66 7.52 -15.09
CA GLN A 122 16.87 7.30 -14.28
C GLN A 122 16.58 6.86 -12.84
N VAL A 123 15.52 6.06 -12.66
CA VAL A 123 15.25 5.28 -11.44
C VAL A 123 15.58 3.81 -11.76
N PRO A 124 16.75 3.27 -11.33
CA PRO A 124 17.15 1.90 -11.62
C PRO A 124 16.14 0.88 -11.08
N CYS A 125 15.56 0.09 -11.98
CA CYS A 125 14.41 -0.75 -11.67
C CYS A 125 14.49 -2.11 -12.38
N ASP A 126 14.45 -3.19 -11.60
CA ASP A 126 14.40 -4.56 -12.14
C ASP A 126 13.04 -4.86 -12.77
N LEU A 127 13.02 -5.73 -13.78
CA LEU A 127 11.82 -6.40 -14.27
C LEU A 127 11.85 -7.86 -13.81
N ILE A 128 10.88 -8.31 -13.01
CA ILE A 128 10.82 -9.72 -12.57
C ILE A 128 9.44 -10.31 -12.84
N THR A 129 9.39 -11.29 -13.72
CA THR A 129 8.16 -11.96 -14.16
C THR A 129 8.38 -13.48 -14.20
N GLY A 130 7.31 -14.27 -14.31
CA GLY A 130 7.41 -15.73 -14.40
C GLY A 130 8.08 -16.28 -15.69
N GLN A 131 8.53 -15.41 -16.61
CA GLN A 131 9.16 -15.81 -17.88
C GLN A 131 10.42 -14.99 -18.24
N GLU A 132 10.64 -13.85 -17.58
CA GLU A 132 11.66 -12.86 -17.93
C GLU A 132 12.12 -12.16 -16.65
N ARG A 133 13.44 -12.00 -16.50
CA ARG A 133 14.10 -11.31 -15.38
C ARG A 133 15.22 -10.43 -15.94
N GLU A 134 15.01 -9.11 -15.96
CA GLU A 134 16.06 -8.12 -16.22
C GLU A 134 16.47 -7.52 -14.87
N GLU A 135 17.74 -7.61 -14.51
CA GLU A 135 18.28 -6.96 -13.31
C GLU A 135 19.14 -5.76 -13.71
N VAL A 136 19.03 -4.66 -12.97
CA VAL A 136 19.75 -3.41 -13.23
C VAL A 136 20.68 -3.12 -12.05
N ASP A 137 21.94 -2.78 -12.33
CA ASP A 137 22.91 -2.48 -11.27
C ASP A 137 22.44 -1.29 -10.41
N GLY A 138 22.57 -1.43 -9.09
CA GLY A 138 22.04 -0.47 -8.12
C GLY A 138 20.51 -0.38 -8.01
N ALA A 139 19.74 -1.32 -8.57
CA ALA A 139 18.27 -1.29 -8.51
C ALA A 139 17.72 -1.42 -7.08
N ASN A 140 17.09 -0.34 -6.62
CA ASN A 140 16.28 -0.32 -5.39
C ASN A 140 14.78 -0.41 -5.68
N HIS A 141 14.40 -0.39 -6.95
CA HIS A 141 13.02 -0.53 -7.42
C HIS A 141 12.84 -1.82 -8.20
N LYS A 142 11.65 -2.41 -8.13
CA LYS A 142 11.30 -3.63 -8.88
C LYS A 142 9.89 -3.49 -9.47
N ALA A 143 9.73 -3.80 -10.75
CA ALA A 143 8.44 -3.93 -11.40
C ALA A 143 8.19 -5.41 -11.72
N VAL A 144 7.13 -5.97 -11.14
CA VAL A 144 6.89 -7.41 -11.11
C VAL A 144 5.46 -7.76 -11.48
N THR A 145 5.22 -9.01 -11.89
CA THR A 145 3.85 -9.57 -11.81
C THR A 145 3.54 -9.93 -10.37
N VAL A 146 2.29 -9.82 -9.94
CA VAL A 146 1.88 -9.92 -8.52
C VAL A 146 2.26 -11.27 -7.88
N GLU A 147 2.38 -12.34 -8.67
CA GLU A 147 2.79 -13.68 -8.24
C GLU A 147 4.29 -13.78 -7.92
N MET A 148 5.10 -12.86 -8.46
CA MET A 148 6.56 -12.81 -8.32
C MET A 148 7.02 -11.79 -7.26
N ALA A 149 6.09 -11.21 -6.51
CA ALA A 149 6.38 -10.16 -5.53
C ALA A 149 7.02 -10.72 -4.24
N ASP A 150 8.22 -10.25 -3.91
CA ASP A 150 8.87 -10.59 -2.64
C ASP A 150 8.18 -9.89 -1.46
N VAL A 151 7.43 -10.67 -0.68
CA VAL A 151 6.73 -10.25 0.55
C VAL A 151 7.63 -10.15 1.79
N SER A 152 8.89 -10.58 1.70
CA SER A 152 9.85 -10.59 2.81
C SER A 152 10.77 -9.37 2.85
N ALA A 153 11.02 -8.75 1.69
CA ALA A 153 11.88 -7.57 1.55
C ALA A 153 11.27 -6.28 2.15
N ASP A 154 12.11 -5.24 2.24
CA ASP A 154 11.76 -3.92 2.77
C ASP A 154 11.70 -2.84 1.68
N TYR A 155 10.48 -2.36 1.43
CA TYR A 155 10.16 -1.35 0.42
C TYR A 155 9.55 -0.11 1.08
N GLN A 156 10.06 1.08 0.74
CA GLN A 156 9.48 2.34 1.21
C GLN A 156 8.12 2.63 0.54
N CYS A 157 7.94 2.21 -0.72
CA CYS A 157 6.68 2.30 -1.44
C CYS A 157 6.31 0.95 -2.10
N ALA A 158 5.04 0.56 -2.00
CA ALA A 158 4.48 -0.56 -2.75
C ALA A 158 3.22 -0.11 -3.50
N VAL A 159 3.17 -0.39 -4.81
CA VAL A 159 2.03 -0.10 -5.68
C VAL A 159 1.48 -1.43 -6.19
N ILE A 160 0.24 -1.75 -5.83
CA ILE A 160 -0.48 -2.91 -6.36
C ILE A 160 -1.53 -2.37 -7.32
N ASP A 161 -1.44 -2.72 -8.59
CA ASP A 161 -2.29 -2.19 -9.65
C ASP A 161 -3.47 -3.11 -9.96
N GLU A 162 -4.56 -2.53 -10.46
CA GLU A 162 -5.82 -3.21 -10.80
C GLU A 162 -6.29 -4.24 -9.75
N ILE A 163 -6.21 -3.85 -8.47
CA ILE A 163 -6.53 -4.66 -7.28
C ILE A 163 -7.86 -5.42 -7.35
N GLN A 164 -8.85 -4.95 -8.12
CA GLN A 164 -10.12 -5.64 -8.37
C GLN A 164 -9.99 -6.99 -9.09
N ALA A 165 -8.87 -7.26 -9.78
CA ALA A 165 -8.56 -8.56 -10.34
C ALA A 165 -8.29 -9.60 -9.22
N SER A 166 -7.74 -9.15 -8.09
CA SER A 166 -7.57 -9.96 -6.90
C SER A 166 -8.87 -9.91 -6.08
N LYS A 167 -9.59 -11.04 -5.97
CA LYS A 167 -10.71 -11.20 -5.02
C LYS A 167 -10.21 -11.32 -3.57
N ILE A 168 -9.56 -10.27 -3.08
CA ILE A 168 -9.13 -10.14 -1.70
C ILE A 168 -10.31 -9.60 -0.89
N SER A 169 -10.87 -10.44 -0.02
CA SER A 169 -11.71 -9.97 1.07
C SER A 169 -10.85 -9.15 2.03
N ILE A 170 -11.03 -7.83 2.05
CA ILE A 170 -10.34 -6.92 2.99
C ILE A 170 -11.19 -6.79 4.27
N TRP A 171 -11.40 -7.93 4.94
CA TRP A 171 -12.21 -8.09 6.15
C TRP A 171 -11.53 -9.11 7.07
#